data_AF-A0A522CPL1-F1
#
_entry.id   AF-A0A522CPL1-F1
#
_cell.length_a   1.000
_cell.length_b   1.000
_cell.length_c   1.000
_cell.angle_alpha   90.00
_cell.angle_beta   90.00
_cell.angle_gamma   90.00
#
_symmetry.space_group_name_H-M   'P 1'
#
loop_
_entity.id
_entity.type
_entity.pdbx_description
1 polymer ?
#
loop_
_entity_poly.entity_id
_entity_poly.type
_entity_poly.pdbx_seq_one_letter_code
_entity_poly.pdbx_strand_id
1 'polypeptide(L)'
;MTKPDRIEHRNGGYEYRLNGQLHREDGPAVDSGKGDTWWFRNNLLHREGGPAVEHATGSKWWYKNGALHREDGPAYEGADGTKAWYLNGKPIDPPVKSPGDSSLRKPKNKGPSLGP
;
A
#
# COMPACT_ATOMS: atom_id res chain seq x y z
N MET A 1 17.28 -17.27 -18.19
CA MET A 1 16.72 -16.42 -17.11
C MET A 1 17.04 -17.08 -15.78
N THR A 2 17.74 -16.37 -14.90
CA THR A 2 18.04 -16.85 -13.54
C THR A 2 16.76 -16.84 -12.73
N LYS A 3 16.46 -17.94 -12.04
CA LYS A 3 15.31 -18.02 -11.14
C LYS A 3 15.69 -17.35 -9.81
N PRO A 4 14.75 -16.69 -9.12
CA PRO A 4 15.03 -16.15 -7.79
C PRO A 4 15.21 -17.29 -6.77
N ASP A 5 16.14 -17.11 -5.85
CA ASP A 5 16.37 -17.97 -4.70
C ASP A 5 15.30 -17.68 -3.64
N ARG A 6 14.66 -18.74 -3.11
CA ARG A 6 13.75 -18.62 -1.96
C ARG A 6 14.51 -18.94 -0.68
N ILE A 7 14.41 -18.03 0.29
CA ILE A 7 14.97 -18.19 1.62
C ILE A 7 13.80 -18.28 2.59
N GLU A 8 13.73 -19.36 3.36
CA GLU A 8 12.70 -19.54 4.38
C GLU A 8 13.25 -19.19 5.77
N HIS A 9 12.39 -18.60 6.60
CA HIS A 9 12.72 -18.18 7.95
C HIS A 9 12.00 -19.05 8.98
N ARG A 10 12.59 -19.17 10.18
CA ARG A 10 12.06 -20.00 11.29
C ARG A 10 10.63 -19.62 11.70
N ASN A 11 10.22 -18.37 11.49
CA ASN A 11 8.87 -17.88 11.79
C ASN A 11 7.82 -18.25 10.73
N GLY A 12 8.18 -19.04 9.70
CA GLY A 12 7.29 -19.42 8.60
C GLY A 12 7.23 -18.39 7.46
N GLY A 13 7.89 -17.24 7.61
CA GLY A 13 8.05 -16.26 6.54
C GLY A 13 9.07 -16.71 5.50
N TYR A 14 9.10 -16.02 4.38
CA TYR A 14 10.08 -16.25 3.33
C TYR A 14 10.45 -14.96 2.61
N GLU A 15 11.58 -14.99 1.92
CA GLU A 15 11.97 -13.97 0.96
C GLU A 15 12.47 -14.58 -0.36
N TYR A 16 12.33 -13.85 -1.46
CA TYR A 16 12.81 -14.20 -2.78
C TYR A 16 13.88 -13.20 -3.22
N ARG A 17 15.05 -13.71 -3.63
CA ARG A 17 16.17 -12.90 -4.12
C ARG A 17 16.58 -13.27 -5.53
N LEU A 18 16.79 -12.28 -6.38
CA LEU A 18 17.43 -12.45 -7.69
C LEU A 18 18.75 -11.68 -7.67
N ASN A 19 19.87 -12.34 -7.93
CA ASN A 19 21.22 -11.74 -7.89
C ASN A 19 21.51 -11.01 -6.57
N GLY A 20 21.07 -11.59 -5.44
CA GLY A 20 21.24 -11.02 -4.10
C GLY A 20 20.26 -9.89 -3.72
N GLN A 21 19.40 -9.45 -4.63
CA GLN A 21 18.40 -8.40 -4.41
C GLN A 21 17.00 -8.98 -4.22
N LEU A 22 16.19 -8.43 -3.31
CA LEU A 22 14.77 -8.77 -3.20
C LEU A 22 14.07 -8.52 -4.54
N HIS A 23 13.49 -9.58 -5.09
CA HIS A 23 12.90 -9.54 -6.41
C HIS A 23 11.93 -10.71 -6.61
N ARG A 24 10.70 -10.41 -7.04
CA ARG A 24 9.76 -11.41 -7.56
C ARG A 24 8.69 -10.75 -8.44
N GLU A 25 8.42 -11.32 -9.61
CA GLU A 25 7.39 -10.80 -10.54
C GLU A 25 6.00 -11.43 -10.29
N ASP A 26 5.96 -12.72 -9.91
CA ASP A 26 4.70 -13.49 -9.78
C ASP A 26 4.09 -13.52 -8.37
N GLY A 27 4.58 -12.69 -7.44
CA GLY A 27 4.11 -12.72 -6.05
C GLY A 27 4.94 -11.85 -5.12
N PRO A 28 4.65 -11.86 -3.81
CA PRO A 28 5.42 -11.07 -2.86
C PRO A 28 6.84 -11.60 -2.79
N ALA A 29 7.80 -10.68 -2.84
CA ALA A 29 9.19 -10.98 -2.64
C ALA A 29 9.51 -11.23 -1.16
N VAL A 30 8.67 -10.77 -0.22
CA VAL A 30 8.78 -11.07 1.21
C VAL A 30 7.39 -11.36 1.77
N ASP A 31 7.30 -12.41 2.59
CA ASP A 31 6.15 -12.73 3.44
C ASP A 31 6.64 -12.89 4.89
N SER A 32 6.00 -12.22 5.84
CA SER A 32 6.42 -12.26 7.24
C SER A 32 6.10 -13.58 7.96
N GLY A 33 5.28 -14.44 7.36
CA GLY A 33 4.65 -15.60 8.00
C GLY A 33 3.49 -15.22 8.92
N LYS A 34 3.18 -13.93 9.04
CA LYS A 34 2.11 -13.38 9.90
C LYS A 34 1.08 -12.56 9.14
N GLY A 35 1.10 -12.64 7.81
CA GLY A 35 0.14 -11.96 6.94
C GLY A 35 0.60 -10.60 6.42
N ASP A 36 1.80 -10.12 6.76
CA ASP A 36 2.39 -8.97 6.09
C ASP A 36 3.16 -9.44 4.86
N THR A 37 2.97 -8.76 3.73
CA THR A 37 3.62 -9.10 2.47
C THR A 37 4.15 -7.85 1.76
N TRP A 38 5.29 -8.02 1.09
CA TRP A 38 5.95 -6.97 0.32
C TRP A 38 6.36 -7.46 -1.07
N TRP A 39 6.04 -6.67 -2.08
CA TRP A 39 6.45 -6.89 -3.46
C TRP A 39 7.65 -6.01 -3.77
N PHE A 40 8.75 -6.65 -4.15
CA PHE A 40 9.98 -5.98 -4.54
C PHE A 40 10.37 -6.36 -5.97
N ARG A 41 10.92 -5.38 -6.67
CA ARG A 41 11.64 -5.55 -7.93
C ARG A 41 12.98 -4.84 -7.81
N ASN A 42 14.08 -5.59 -7.80
CA ASN A 42 15.44 -5.07 -7.64
C ASN A 42 15.60 -4.20 -6.37
N ASN A 43 15.20 -4.72 -5.21
CA ASN A 43 15.17 -4.01 -3.92
C ASN A 43 14.24 -2.80 -3.81
N LEU A 44 13.48 -2.46 -4.86
CA LEU A 44 12.50 -1.38 -4.82
C LEU A 44 11.10 -1.94 -4.64
N LEU A 45 10.30 -1.35 -3.73
CA LEU A 45 8.88 -1.68 -3.63
C LEU A 45 8.20 -1.40 -4.96
N HIS A 46 7.55 -2.41 -5.53
CA HIS A 46 6.97 -2.32 -6.87
C HIS A 46 5.91 -3.39 -7.08
N ARG A 47 4.73 -2.98 -7.58
CA ARG A 47 3.70 -3.88 -8.12
C ARG A 47 2.78 -3.14 -9.10
N GLU A 48 2.52 -3.70 -10.28
CA GLU A 48 1.72 -3.02 -11.31
C GLU A 48 0.19 -3.22 -11.17
N GLY A 49 -0.25 -4.28 -10.49
CA GLY A 49 -1.67 -4.64 -10.37
C GLY A 49 -2.28 -4.55 -8.98
N GLY A 50 -1.52 -4.10 -7.98
CA GLY A 50 -1.96 -4.14 -6.60
C GLY A 50 -1.02 -3.40 -5.65
N PRO A 51 -1.30 -3.43 -4.34
CA PRO A 51 -0.42 -2.81 -3.36
C PRO A 51 0.92 -3.55 -3.30
N ALA A 52 2.00 -2.80 -3.23
CA ALA A 52 3.34 -3.35 -3.03
C ALA A 52 3.61 -3.68 -1.56
N VAL A 53 2.78 -3.19 -0.63
CA VAL A 53 2.81 -3.56 0.78
C VAL A 53 1.37 -3.84 1.23
N GLU A 54 1.16 -5.01 1.81
CA GLU A 54 -0.08 -5.37 2.48
C GLU A 54 0.24 -5.78 3.92
N HIS A 55 -0.37 -5.09 4.88
CA HIS A 55 -0.25 -5.45 6.28
C HIS A 55 -1.40 -6.36 6.71
N ALA A 56 -1.12 -7.27 7.65
CA ALA A 56 -2.14 -8.12 8.27
C ALA A 56 -3.25 -7.31 8.96
N THR A 57 -2.95 -6.07 9.38
CA THR A 57 -3.90 -5.12 9.95
C THR A 57 -4.91 -4.57 8.92
N GLY A 58 -4.69 -4.79 7.63
CA GLY A 58 -5.53 -4.32 6.53
C GLY A 58 -5.03 -3.05 5.84
N SER A 59 -3.93 -2.46 6.32
CA SER A 59 -3.34 -1.29 5.65
C SER A 59 -2.59 -1.69 4.37
N LYS A 60 -2.71 -0.87 3.33
CA LYS A 60 -2.17 -1.15 2.00
C LYS A 60 -1.44 0.06 1.43
N TRP A 61 -0.33 -0.19 0.75
CA TRP A 61 0.44 0.84 0.07
C TRP A 61 0.77 0.42 -1.36
N TRP A 62 0.58 1.34 -2.30
CA TRP A 62 0.90 1.13 -3.71
C TRP A 62 2.20 1.86 -4.04
N TYR A 63 3.18 1.09 -4.48
CA TYR A 63 4.47 1.60 -4.93
C TYR A 63 4.76 1.16 -6.35
N LYS A 64 5.36 2.08 -7.12
CA LYS A 64 5.94 1.82 -8.43
C LYS A 64 7.38 2.32 -8.41
N ASN A 65 8.34 1.40 -8.58
CA ASN A 65 9.77 1.70 -8.59
C ASN A 65 10.25 2.45 -7.32
N GLY A 66 9.77 2.02 -6.15
CA GLY A 66 10.15 2.59 -4.85
C GLY A 66 9.44 3.91 -4.50
N ALA A 67 8.61 4.46 -5.38
CA ALA A 67 7.83 5.66 -5.12
C ALA A 67 6.35 5.33 -4.90
N LEU A 68 5.70 6.00 -3.94
CA LEU A 68 4.25 5.89 -3.78
C LEU A 68 3.54 6.34 -5.06
N HIS A 69 2.69 5.48 -5.60
CA HIS A 69 2.10 5.71 -6.91
C HIS A 69 0.85 4.85 -7.09
N ARG A 70 -0.26 5.49 -7.46
CA ARG A 70 -1.45 4.82 -7.98
C ARG A 70 -2.26 5.79 -8.85
N GLU A 71 -2.63 5.34 -10.04
CA GLU A 71 -3.39 6.15 -11.01
C GLU A 71 -4.90 6.07 -10.75
N ASP A 72 -5.42 4.89 -10.41
CA ASP A 72 -6.86 4.63 -10.29
C ASP A 72 -7.42 4.75 -8.86
N GLY A 73 -6.65 5.30 -7.92
CA GLY A 73 -7.08 5.36 -6.52
C GLY A 73 -6.04 5.90 -5.55
N PRO A 74 -6.28 5.77 -4.23
CA PRO A 74 -5.32 6.21 -3.23
C PRO A 74 -4.08 5.30 -3.23
N ALA A 75 -2.90 5.91 -3.17
CA ALA A 75 -1.65 5.17 -3.04
C ALA A 75 -1.41 4.64 -1.60
N TYR A 76 -2.23 5.05 -0.64
CA TYR A 76 -2.30 4.51 0.71
C TYR A 76 -3.75 4.32 1.15
N GLU A 77 -4.05 3.15 1.71
CA GLU A 77 -5.32 2.86 2.38
C GLU A 77 -5.02 2.34 3.79
N GLY A 78 -5.48 3.06 4.81
CA GLY A 78 -5.39 2.65 6.21
C GLY A 78 -6.53 1.72 6.61
N ALA A 79 -6.29 0.86 7.60
CA ALA A 79 -7.31 -0.02 8.17
C ALA A 79 -8.50 0.72 8.79
N ASP A 80 -8.30 1.98 9.17
CA ASP A 80 -9.31 2.91 9.68
C ASP A 80 -10.12 3.62 8.58
N GLY A 81 -9.83 3.33 7.31
CA GLY A 81 -10.45 3.98 6.15
C GLY A 81 -9.75 5.27 5.71
N THR A 82 -8.65 5.66 6.34
CA THR A 82 -7.81 6.78 5.90
C THR A 82 -7.27 6.51 4.49
N LYS A 83 -7.25 7.54 3.64
CA LYS A 83 -6.77 7.44 2.25
C LYS A 83 -5.84 8.59 1.93
N ALA A 84 -4.77 8.31 1.20
CA ALA A 84 -3.88 9.34 0.66
C ALA A 84 -3.49 9.02 -0.79
N TRP A 85 -3.39 10.05 -1.63
CA TRP A 85 -3.15 9.94 -3.06
C TRP A 85 -1.76 10.45 -3.41
N TYR A 86 -1.03 9.65 -4.19
CA TYR A 86 0.31 9.98 -4.64
C TYR A 86 0.52 9.50 -6.07
N LEU A 87 1.21 10.32 -6.87
CA LEU A 87 1.72 9.94 -8.19
C LEU A 87 3.23 10.18 -8.23
N ASN A 88 3.98 9.11 -8.46
CA ASN A 88 5.45 9.14 -8.55
C ASN A 88 6.10 9.82 -7.32
N GLY A 89 5.60 9.49 -6.13
CA GLY A 89 6.08 10.01 -4.85
C GLY A 89 5.59 11.42 -4.51
N LYS A 90 4.81 12.06 -5.38
CA LYS A 90 4.27 13.41 -5.15
C LYS A 90 2.85 13.32 -4.61
N PRO A 91 2.51 13.98 -3.49
CA PRO A 91 1.14 14.05 -3.02
C PRO A 91 0.28 14.78 -4.06
N ILE A 92 -0.92 14.27 -4.30
CA ILE A 92 -1.91 14.89 -5.17
C ILE A 92 -3.23 15.01 -4.41
N ASP A 93 -4.08 15.93 -4.85
CA ASP A 93 -5.47 15.96 -4.38
C ASP A 93 -6.21 14.69 -4.83
N PRO A 94 -7.14 14.17 -4.01
CA PRO A 94 -8.03 13.13 -4.47
C PRO A 94 -8.77 13.62 -5.73
N PRO A 95 -9.02 12.75 -6.71
CA PRO A 95 -9.80 13.13 -7.88
C PRO A 95 -11.15 13.66 -7.40
N VAL A 96 -11.56 14.81 -7.97
CA VAL A 96 -12.85 15.44 -7.65
C VAL A 96 -13.92 14.41 -7.97
N LYS A 97 -14.54 13.85 -6.93
CA LYS A 97 -15.71 13.00 -7.10
C LYS A 97 -16.76 13.85 -7.80
N SER A 98 -17.21 13.43 -8.98
CA SER A 98 -18.34 14.07 -9.68
C SER A 98 -19.47 14.33 -8.67
N PRO A 99 -20.16 15.49 -8.73
CA PRO A 99 -21.22 15.81 -7.79
C PRO A 99 -22.34 14.76 -7.93
N GLY A 100 -22.36 13.82 -6.98
CA GLY A 100 -23.15 12.59 -7.04
C GLY A 100 -22.69 11.53 -6.03
N ASP A 101 -21.45 11.59 -5.55
CA ASP A 101 -20.97 10.71 -4.47
C ASP A 101 -21.09 11.39 -3.09
N SER A 102 -22.19 11.12 -2.40
CA SER A 102 -22.57 11.67 -1.08
C SER A 102 -21.66 11.24 0.09
N SER A 103 -20.44 10.78 -0.17
CA SER A 103 -19.51 10.35 0.87
C SER A 103 -18.37 11.35 1.03
N LEU A 104 -18.69 12.56 1.51
CA LEU A 104 -17.87 13.38 2.42
C LEU A 104 -18.60 14.69 2.76
N ARG A 105 -19.20 14.77 3.95
CA ARG A 105 -19.26 15.94 4.85
C ARG A 105 -20.20 15.62 6.03
N LYS A 106 -19.63 15.19 7.15
CA LYS A 106 -20.16 15.57 8.47
C LYS A 106 -19.01 16.26 9.21
N PRO A 107 -19.03 17.60 9.39
CA PRO A 107 -18.17 18.20 10.39
C PRO A 107 -18.67 17.72 11.75
N LYS A 108 -17.83 16.94 12.46
CA LYS A 108 -17.98 16.76 13.90
C LYS A 108 -17.46 18.06 14.54
N ASN A 109 -18.37 18.92 14.99
CA ASN A 109 -18.10 19.85 16.09
C ASN A 109 -19.34 19.90 16.97
N LYS A 110 -19.26 19.18 18.11
CA LYS A 110 -20.13 19.35 19.26
C LYS A 110 -19.46 20.37 20.19
N GLY A 111 -20.20 21.40 20.60
CA GLY A 111 -19.88 22.23 21.77
C GLY A 111 -20.42 23.66 21.65
N PRO A 112 -20.83 24.28 22.77
CA PRO A 112 -21.92 23.87 23.65
C PRO A 112 -23.12 24.84 23.52
N SER A 113 -24.34 24.32 23.71
CA SER A 113 -25.52 25.16 23.90
C SER A 113 -25.48 25.74 25.32
N LEU A 114 -25.18 27.03 25.45
CA LEU A 114 -25.52 27.80 26.64
C LEU A 114 -27.01 28.15 26.50
N GLY A 115 -27.83 27.61 27.42
CA GLY A 115 -29.23 27.97 27.55
C GLY A 115 -29.40 29.39 28.12
N PRO A 116 -30.62 29.94 28.05
CA PRO A 116 -30.92 31.29 28.50
C PRO A 116 -30.75 31.49 30.01
#